data_AF-A0A6B3F656-F1
#
_entry.id   AF-A0A6B3F656-F1
#
_cell.length_a   1.000
_cell.length_b   1.000
_cell.length_c   1.000
_cell.angle_alpha   90.00
_cell.angle_beta   90.00
_cell.angle_gamma   90.00
#
_symmetry.space_group_name_H-M   'P 1'
#
loop_
_entity.id
_entity.type
_entity.pdbx_description
1 polymer ?
#
loop_
_entity_poly.entity_id
_entity_poly.type
_entity_poly.pdbx_seq_one_letter_code
_entity_poly.pdbx_strand_id
1 'polypeptide(L)'
;AARSLGMSFGQTLTTVILPQAFRSVIPPVGSQLIALAKNSAIAGAFSVTELLGTYKTLNELGFNIVWVFVWIAVGYLILTLAISALFNYLEHRWGVPR
;
A
#
# COMPACT_ATOMS: atom_id res chain seq x y z
N ALA A 1 -20.05 -2.71 -27.98
CA ALA A 1 -21.24 -2.91 -27.13
C ALA A 1 -21.89 -1.58 -26.74
N ALA A 2 -21.31 -0.77 -25.84
CA ALA A 2 -21.93 0.49 -25.38
C ALA A 2 -22.24 1.51 -26.50
N ARG A 3 -21.31 1.72 -27.45
CA ARG A 3 -21.56 2.57 -28.63
C ARG A 3 -22.61 1.99 -29.59
N SER A 4 -22.78 0.66 -29.59
CA SER A 4 -23.79 -0.04 -30.39
C SER A 4 -25.19 0.02 -29.76
N LEU A 5 -25.28 0.43 -28.48
CA LEU A 5 -26.52 0.61 -27.72
C LEU A 5 -26.97 2.09 -27.67
N GLY A 6 -26.34 2.98 -28.43
CA GLY A 6 -26.69 4.41 -28.46
C GLY A 6 -26.31 5.20 -27.20
N MET A 7 -25.47 4.65 -26.34
CA MET A 7 -25.02 5.37 -25.13
C MET A 7 -24.19 6.59 -25.49
N SER A 8 -24.47 7.72 -24.84
CA SER A 8 -23.63 8.91 -24.93
C SER A 8 -22.26 8.68 -24.31
N PHE A 9 -21.28 9.53 -24.63
CA PHE A 9 -19.92 9.41 -24.08
C PHE A 9 -19.93 9.41 -22.54
N GLY A 10 -20.68 10.32 -21.92
CA GLY A 10 -20.80 10.39 -20.47
C GLY A 10 -21.42 9.13 -19.86
N GLN A 11 -22.47 8.59 -20.48
CA GLN A 11 -23.12 7.34 -20.03
C GLN A 11 -22.17 6.14 -20.13
N THR A 12 -21.42 6.05 -21.21
CA THR A 12 -20.41 4.99 -21.40
C THR A 12 -19.30 5.10 -20.36
N LEU A 13 -18.84 6.33 -20.09
CA LEU A 13 -17.77 6.59 -19.14
C LEU A 13 -18.16 6.20 -17.72
N THR A 14 -19.32 6.65 -17.22
CA THR A 14 -19.74 6.41 -15.84
C THR A 14 -20.30 5.02 -15.58
N THR A 15 -20.97 4.42 -16.55
CA THR A 15 -21.69 3.14 -16.36
C THR A 15 -20.83 1.93 -16.68
N VAL A 16 -19.87 2.08 -17.61
CA VAL A 16 -19.08 0.95 -18.13
C VAL A 16 -17.61 1.12 -17.80
N ILE A 17 -17.00 2.23 -18.23
CA ILE A 17 -15.53 2.38 -18.18
C ILE A 17 -15.05 2.62 -16.74
N LEU A 18 -15.60 3.59 -16.01
CA LEU A 18 -15.15 3.94 -14.66
C LEU A 18 -15.28 2.77 -13.66
N PRO A 19 -16.41 2.04 -13.59
CA PRO A 19 -16.53 0.92 -12.65
C PRO A 19 -15.57 -0.22 -12.97
N GLN A 20 -15.30 -0.49 -14.25
CA GLN A 20 -14.35 -1.53 -14.66
C GLN A 20 -12.91 -1.09 -14.41
N ALA A 21 -12.56 0.15 -14.77
CA ALA A 21 -11.24 0.72 -14.54
C ALA A 21 -10.90 0.74 -13.04
N PHE A 22 -11.84 1.16 -12.19
CA PHE A 22 -11.64 1.16 -10.74
C PHE A 22 -11.28 -0.24 -10.21
N ARG A 23 -12.01 -1.28 -10.61
CA ARG A 23 -11.74 -2.67 -10.22
C ARG A 23 -10.37 -3.16 -10.70
N SER A 24 -9.93 -2.74 -11.89
CA SER A 24 -8.61 -3.12 -12.42
C SER A 24 -7.43 -2.41 -11.76
N VAL A 25 -7.64 -1.23 -11.16
CA VAL A 25 -6.57 -0.41 -10.56
C VAL A 25 -6.33 -0.76 -9.09
N ILE A 26 -7.29 -1.38 -8.39
CA ILE A 26 -7.14 -1.80 -6.98
C ILE A 26 -5.91 -2.69 -6.75
N PRO A 27 -5.68 -3.80 -7.51
CA PRO A 27 -4.52 -4.66 -7.28
C PRO A 27 -3.16 -3.97 -7.47
N PRO A 28 -2.88 -3.26 -8.58
CA PRO A 28 -1.58 -2.62 -8.76
C PRO A 28 -1.32 -1.49 -7.75
N VAL A 29 -2.35 -0.75 -7.30
CA VAL A 29 -2.18 0.28 -6.26
C VAL A 29 -1.74 -0.33 -4.93
N GLY A 30 -2.31 -1.48 -4.54
CA GLY A 30 -1.89 -2.19 -3.33
C GLY A 30 -0.43 -2.62 -3.38
N SER A 31 -0.01 -3.21 -4.49
CA SER A 31 1.39 -3.57 -4.72
C SER A 31 2.32 -2.35 -4.64
N GLN A 32 1.91 -1.23 -5.26
CA GLN A 32 2.70 0.00 -5.26
C GLN A 32 2.85 0.60 -3.86
N LEU A 33 1.79 0.59 -3.04
CA LEU A 33 1.83 1.08 -1.67
C LEU A 33 2.73 0.21 -0.77
N ILE A 34 2.69 -1.11 -0.93
CA ILE A 34 3.61 -2.03 -0.23
C ILE A 34 5.07 -1.75 -0.64
N ALA A 35 5.33 -1.50 -1.93
CA ALA A 35 6.66 -1.14 -2.40
C ALA A 35 7.13 0.20 -1.83
N LEU A 36 6.26 1.22 -1.82
CA LEU A 36 6.56 2.53 -1.25
C LEU A 36 6.84 2.46 0.26
N ALA A 37 6.06 1.66 1.01
CA ALA A 37 6.29 1.44 2.44
C ALA A 37 7.65 0.79 2.74
N LYS A 38 8.10 -0.14 1.88
CA LYS A 38 9.46 -0.72 1.99
C LYS A 38 10.54 0.27 1.58
N ASN A 39 10.29 1.07 0.54
CA ASN A 39 11.24 2.07 0.07
C ASN A 39 11.39 3.24 1.05
N SER A 40 10.37 3.56 1.85
CA SER A 40 10.46 4.59 2.89
C SER A 40 11.47 4.19 3.98
N ALA A 41 11.63 2.89 4.27
CA ALA A 41 12.65 2.43 5.21
C ALA A 41 14.07 2.88 4.84
N ILE A 42 14.35 3.09 3.54
CA ILE A 42 15.63 3.64 3.05
C ILE A 42 15.70 5.16 3.28
N ALA A 43 14.57 5.88 3.36
CA ALA A 43 14.52 7.31 3.66
C ALA A 43 15.06 7.66 5.06
N GLY A 44 15.11 6.71 5.98
CA GLY A 44 15.83 6.85 7.25
C GLY A 44 17.33 7.11 7.09
N ALA A 45 17.95 6.71 5.97
CA ALA A 45 19.33 7.06 5.64
C ALA A 45 19.52 8.55 5.31
N PHE A 46 18.43 9.26 4.97
CA PHE A 46 18.41 10.70 4.66
C PHE A 46 17.92 11.56 5.84
N SER A 47 18.01 11.07 7.08
CA SER A 47 17.61 11.80 8.30
C SER A 47 16.13 12.24 8.34
N VAL A 48 15.25 11.58 7.58
CA VAL A 48 13.80 11.68 7.83
C VAL A 48 13.47 10.86 9.08
N THR A 49 12.77 11.45 10.05
CA THR A 49 12.32 10.73 11.25
C THR A 49 11.29 9.68 10.86
N GLU A 50 11.76 8.47 10.59
CA GLU A 50 10.95 7.29 10.34
C GLU A 50 11.18 6.23 11.43
N LEU A 51 10.41 5.13 11.38
CA LEU A 51 10.48 4.03 12.35
C LEU A 51 11.90 3.49 12.52
N LEU A 52 12.68 3.41 11.43
CA LEU A 52 14.09 3.06 11.50
C LEU A 52 14.89 4.09 12.30
N GLY A 53 14.68 5.39 12.07
CA GLY A 53 15.40 6.50 12.73
C GLY A 53 15.30 6.52 14.25
N THR A 54 14.26 5.89 14.83
CA THR A 54 14.11 5.70 16.28
C THR A 54 15.28 4.91 16.90
N TYR A 55 16.05 4.15 16.10
CA TYR A 55 17.20 3.40 16.61
C TYR A 55 18.25 4.30 17.28
N LYS A 56 18.50 5.51 16.75
CA LYS A 56 19.52 6.42 17.28
C LYS A 56 19.18 6.85 18.71
N THR A 57 17.95 7.31 18.92
CA THR A 57 17.46 7.74 20.23
C THR A 57 17.46 6.59 21.23
N LEU A 58 17.02 5.39 20.83
CA LEU A 58 17.01 4.24 21.73
C LEU A 58 18.43 3.76 22.09
N ASN A 59 19.37 3.83 21.14
CA ASN A 59 20.76 3.51 21.40
C ASN A 59 21.41 4.53 22.35
N GLU A 60 21.11 5.83 22.21
CA GLU A 60 21.57 6.88 23.14
C GLU A 60 21.04 6.70 24.57
N LEU A 61 19.82 6.17 24.71
CA LEU A 61 19.22 5.81 26.00
C LEU A 61 19.79 4.51 26.60
N GLY A 62 20.73 3.83 25.90
CA GLY A 62 21.39 2.62 26.38
C GLY A 62 20.63 1.32 26.11
N PHE A 63 19.59 1.34 25.28
CA PHE A 63 18.87 0.12 24.89
C PHE A 63 19.72 -0.77 23.97
N ASN A 64 19.55 -2.08 24.11
CA ASN A 64 20.27 -3.04 23.28
C ASN A 64 19.82 -2.94 21.81
N ILE A 65 20.78 -2.64 20.94
CA ILE A 65 20.55 -2.36 19.51
C ILE A 65 19.91 -3.54 18.75
N VAL A 66 20.21 -4.79 19.13
CA VAL A 66 19.63 -5.98 18.51
C VAL A 66 18.12 -6.01 18.75
N TRP A 67 17.70 -5.78 19.99
CA TRP A 67 16.27 -5.73 20.34
C TRP A 67 15.55 -4.56 19.68
N VAL A 68 16.21 -3.41 19.55
CA VAL A 68 15.67 -2.25 18.83
C VAL A 68 15.40 -2.58 17.36
N PHE A 69 16.36 -3.21 16.67
CA PHE A 69 16.16 -3.64 15.27
C PHE A 69 15.05 -4.70 15.13
N VAL A 70 14.92 -5.63 16.08
CA VAL A 70 13.82 -6.61 16.07
C VAL A 70 12.46 -5.89 16.15
N TRP A 71 12.30 -4.92 17.06
CA TRP A 71 11.05 -4.16 17.17
C TRP A 71 10.74 -3.33 15.93
N ILE A 72 11.75 -2.72 15.33
CA ILE A 72 11.58 -1.99 14.06
C ILE A 72 11.12 -2.94 12.95
N ALA A 73 11.75 -4.12 12.82
CA ALA A 73 11.36 -5.13 11.85
C ALA A 73 9.91 -5.61 12.05
N VAL A 74 9.51 -5.85 13.30
CA VAL A 74 8.12 -6.19 13.66
C VAL A 74 7.15 -5.07 13.26
N GLY A 75 7.50 -3.80 13.49
CA GLY A 75 6.66 -2.67 13.08
C GLY A 75 6.46 -2.59 11.57
N TYR A 76 7.53 -2.77 10.78
CA TYR A 76 7.42 -2.83 9.31
C TYR A 76 6.61 -4.05 8.84
N LEU A 77 6.71 -5.19 9.54
CA LEU A 77 5.91 -6.38 9.25
C LEU A 77 4.42 -6.11 9.47
N ILE A 78 4.05 -5.52 10.61
CA ILE A 78 2.67 -5.17 10.93
C ILE A 78 2.11 -4.21 9.89
N LEU A 79 2.85 -3.18 9.51
CA LEU A 79 2.43 -2.21 8.49
C LEU A 79 2.23 -2.88 7.12
N THR A 80 3.15 -3.76 6.73
CA THR A 80 3.07 -4.52 5.48
C THR A 80 1.85 -5.44 5.47
N LEU A 81 1.61 -6.16 6.58
CA LEU A 81 0.46 -7.05 6.72
C LEU A 81 -0.86 -6.27 6.75
N ALA A 82 -0.92 -5.11 7.41
CA ALA A 82 -2.10 -4.26 7.45
C ALA A 82 -2.48 -3.75 6.05
N ILE A 83 -1.50 -3.24 5.28
CA ILE A 83 -1.72 -2.82 3.89
C ILE A 83 -2.15 -4.03 3.04
N SER A 84 -1.45 -5.16 3.17
CA SER A 84 -1.80 -6.38 2.42
C SER A 84 -3.22 -6.86 2.73
N ALA A 85 -3.63 -6.86 3.99
CA ALA A 85 -4.98 -7.27 4.42
C ALA A 85 -6.06 -6.31 3.88
N LEU A 86 -5.80 -5.00 3.93
CA LEU A 86 -6.70 -3.99 3.39
C LEU A 86 -6.92 -4.20 1.87
N PHE A 87 -5.85 -4.40 1.12
CA PHE A 87 -5.93 -4.60 -0.32
C PHE A 87 -6.50 -5.96 -0.70
N ASN A 88 -6.21 -7.03 0.06
CA ASN A 88 -6.88 -8.33 -0.12
C ASN A 88 -8.38 -8.23 0.12
N TYR A 89 -8.83 -7.47 1.11
CA TYR A 89 -10.25 -7.24 1.35
C TYR A 89 -10.91 -6.45 0.22
N LEU A 90 -10.25 -5.39 -0.27
CA LEU A 90 -10.73 -4.62 -1.42
C LEU A 90 -10.78 -5.48 -2.69
N GLU A 91 -9.79 -6.34 -2.91
CA GLU A 91 -9.76 -7.29 -4.00
C GLU A 91 -10.86 -8.35 -3.86
N HIS A 92 -11.14 -8.89 -2.67
CA HIS A 92 -12.27 -9.82 -2.49
C HIS A 92 -13.63 -9.18 -2.79
N ARG A 93 -13.78 -7.89 -2.50
CA ARG A 93 -15.06 -7.18 -2.68
C ARG A 93 -15.26 -6.62 -4.09
N TRP A 94 -14.19 -6.33 -4.83
CA TRP A 94 -14.22 -5.63 -6.13
C TRP A 94 -13.43 -6.33 -7.23
N GLY A 95 -12.64 -7.34 -6.88
CA GLY A 95 -11.82 -8.13 -7.79
C GLY A 95 -12.70 -8.90 -8.76
N VAL A 96 -12.34 -8.77 -10.04
CA VAL A 96 -12.91 -9.59 -11.08
C VAL A 96 -12.37 -11.01 -10.86
N PRO A 97 -13.22 -12.05 -10.69
CA PRO A 97 -12.76 -13.43 -10.70
C PRO A 97 -12.02 -13.63 -12.03
N ARG A 98 -10.74 -13.96 -11.96
CA ARG A 98 -9.94 -14.27 -13.15
C ARG A 98 -10.30 -15.64 -13.67
#